data_AF-A0A9D7FVW8-F1
#
_entry.id   AF-A0A9D7FVW8-F1
#
_cell.length_a   1.000
_cell.length_b   1.000
_cell.length_c   1.000
_cell.angle_alpha   90.00
_cell.angle_beta   90.00
_cell.angle_gamma   90.00
#
_symmetry.space_group_name_H-M   'P 1'
#
loop_
_entity.id
_entity.type
_entity.pdbx_description
1 polymer ?
#
loop_
_entity_poly.entity_id
_entity_poly.type
_entity_poly.pdbx_seq_one_letter_code
_entity_poly.pdbx_strand_id
1 'polypeptide(L)'
;MRHSSLRSKGEQPPVLRTEISEEKAESLRNLHRLCDWVITLDRNAGIEYFDSPKTNREIYDAYVIDCVPEREDLGCLQLITSTSNLEEVRNLLDAALDQMGLSRSRRNAEFLMEHLKALSGRLAIRLTGQKAPQSELIALALSHANCCRGDSKATDCWLSLNDGFLVPVDDISDLLPPLMTSEKRNPQDEKDQKRNRPDLIHVSMLPRKGLLFRFIEVKYRRHLRAARNAAELEKIRGQVESLRSRWADWYMNDQVCASFRAVRRATLARVLRFYADKAYRHYLPEKPYSALVSEIDRMVEKGGDYAFAEIQKGDRGWVFCPEYSGAMPLEISPPEWETRIFLFGPGLLPNLESIREIDLPPVVNRTRATEKPRE
;
A
#
# COMPACT_ATOMS: atom_id res chain seq x y z
N MET A 1 -22.75 27.30 -16.64
CA MET A 1 -23.86 27.12 -17.60
C MET A 1 -23.55 25.97 -18.55
N ARG A 2 -24.22 24.82 -18.37
CA ARG A 2 -24.58 23.90 -19.46
C ARG A 2 -25.96 23.33 -19.13
N HIS A 3 -26.81 23.37 -20.14
CA HIS A 3 -28.25 23.15 -20.09
C HIS A 3 -28.63 21.72 -19.70
N SER A 4 -29.67 21.63 -18.89
CA SER A 4 -30.55 20.46 -18.77
C SER A 4 -31.24 20.20 -20.11
N SER A 5 -31.08 18.99 -20.67
CA SER A 5 -32.04 18.43 -21.62
C SER A 5 -31.94 16.91 -21.66
N LEU A 6 -33.08 16.26 -21.36
CA LEU A 6 -33.52 14.93 -21.81
C LEU A 6 -32.60 13.74 -21.52
N ARG A 7 -32.75 13.13 -20.33
CA ARG A 7 -32.32 11.74 -20.11
C ARG A 7 -33.38 10.78 -20.66
N SER A 8 -33.11 10.19 -21.81
CA SER A 8 -33.79 8.97 -22.25
C SER A 8 -33.34 7.80 -21.35
N LYS A 9 -34.27 6.94 -20.95
CA LYS A 9 -33.95 5.69 -20.23
C LYS A 9 -33.32 4.72 -21.24
N GLY A 10 -32.00 4.62 -21.27
CA GLY A 10 -31.29 3.57 -22.03
C GLY A 10 -29.97 3.96 -22.67
N GLU A 11 -29.68 5.26 -22.81
CA GLU A 11 -28.40 5.68 -23.39
C GLU A 11 -27.30 5.66 -22.34
N GLN A 12 -26.46 4.62 -22.37
CA GLN A 12 -25.15 4.72 -21.75
C GLN A 12 -24.43 5.93 -22.37
N PRO A 13 -23.80 6.80 -21.56
CA PRO A 13 -23.02 7.90 -22.11
C PRO A 13 -21.96 7.33 -23.07
N PRO A 14 -21.61 8.03 -24.16
CA PRO A 14 -20.57 7.56 -25.07
C PRO A 14 -19.28 7.31 -24.28
N VAL A 15 -18.81 6.06 -24.27
CA VAL A 15 -17.57 5.65 -23.61
C VAL A 15 -16.50 5.43 -24.67
N LEU A 16 -15.34 6.04 -24.49
CA LEU A 16 -14.15 5.71 -25.27
C LEU A 16 -13.58 4.40 -24.74
N ARG A 17 -13.57 3.35 -25.57
CA ARG A 17 -12.94 2.07 -25.25
C ARG A 17 -11.64 1.95 -26.02
N THR A 18 -10.54 1.78 -25.30
CA THR A 18 -9.20 1.62 -25.86
C THR A 18 -8.74 0.18 -25.61
N GLU A 19 -8.23 -0.46 -26.64
CA GLU A 19 -7.79 -1.86 -26.58
C GLU A 19 -6.39 -1.99 -27.19
N ILE A 20 -5.59 -2.89 -26.63
CA ILE A 20 -4.30 -3.27 -27.20
C ILE A 20 -4.56 -4.41 -28.18
N SER A 21 -4.26 -4.21 -29.47
CA SER A 21 -4.36 -5.27 -30.47
C SER A 21 -3.35 -6.38 -30.21
N GLU A 22 -3.62 -7.58 -30.71
CA GLU A 22 -2.72 -8.74 -30.53
C GLU A 22 -1.30 -8.47 -31.04
N GLU A 23 -1.17 -7.78 -32.18
CA GLU A 23 0.11 -7.36 -32.76
C GLU A 23 0.89 -6.42 -31.83
N LYS A 24 0.21 -5.44 -31.21
CA LYS A 24 0.82 -4.54 -30.22
C LYS A 24 1.22 -5.30 -28.96
N ALA A 25 0.40 -6.24 -28.49
CA ALA A 25 0.71 -7.07 -27.34
C ALA A 25 1.95 -7.96 -27.61
N GLU A 26 2.07 -8.52 -28.80
CA GLU A 26 3.27 -9.27 -29.22
C GLU A 26 4.50 -8.36 -29.31
N SER A 27 4.35 -7.17 -29.87
CA SER A 27 5.42 -6.17 -29.92
C SER A 27 5.91 -5.79 -28.52
N LEU A 28 4.98 -5.55 -27.58
CA LEU A 28 5.30 -5.28 -26.17
C LEU A 28 6.02 -6.46 -25.50
N ARG A 29 5.57 -7.69 -25.75
CA ARG A 29 6.25 -8.90 -25.25
C ARG A 29 7.68 -9.02 -25.79
N ASN A 30 7.88 -8.75 -27.08
CA ASN A 30 9.20 -8.77 -27.70
C ASN A 30 10.12 -7.67 -27.15
N LEU A 31 9.59 -6.46 -26.91
CA LEU A 31 10.36 -5.39 -26.26
C LEU A 31 10.84 -5.80 -24.86
N HIS A 32 9.97 -6.37 -24.04
CA HIS A 32 10.36 -6.84 -22.70
C HIS A 32 11.30 -8.06 -22.71
N ARG A 33 11.36 -8.84 -23.79
CA ARG A 33 12.37 -9.89 -23.97
C ARG A 33 13.75 -9.32 -24.30
N LEU A 34 13.79 -8.15 -24.95
CA LEU A 34 15.03 -7.51 -25.42
C LEU A 34 15.54 -6.42 -24.48
N CYS A 35 14.70 -5.94 -23.56
CA CYS A 35 15.00 -4.82 -22.66
C CYS A 35 14.63 -5.16 -21.22
N ASP A 36 15.48 -4.77 -20.27
CA ASP A 36 15.19 -4.90 -18.84
C ASP A 36 14.04 -3.99 -18.40
N TRP A 37 13.94 -2.82 -19.03
CA TRP A 37 12.95 -1.78 -18.74
C TRP A 37 12.33 -1.30 -20.05
N VAL A 38 11.01 -1.18 -20.04
CA VAL A 38 10.24 -0.58 -21.14
C VAL A 38 9.50 0.62 -20.58
N ILE A 39 9.58 1.76 -21.27
CA ILE A 39 8.86 2.97 -20.90
C ILE A 39 7.82 3.24 -21.98
N THR A 40 6.54 3.24 -21.60
CA THR A 40 5.44 3.58 -22.49
C THR A 40 4.88 4.95 -22.12
N LEU A 41 4.75 5.83 -23.12
CA LEU A 41 4.13 7.14 -23.00
C LEU A 41 2.92 7.17 -23.94
N ASP A 42 1.72 7.08 -23.36
CA ASP A 42 0.48 6.97 -24.14
C ASP A 42 -0.67 7.66 -23.40
N ARG A 43 -1.65 8.18 -24.14
CA ARG A 43 -2.81 8.89 -23.59
C ARG A 43 -3.92 7.94 -23.09
N ASN A 44 -3.96 6.75 -23.64
CA ASN A 44 -5.17 5.92 -23.76
C ASN A 44 -4.94 4.47 -23.38
N ALA A 45 -3.71 3.99 -23.42
CA ALA A 45 -3.37 2.61 -23.14
C ALA A 45 -2.20 2.54 -22.17
N GLY A 46 -2.38 1.82 -21.07
CA GLY A 46 -1.23 1.47 -20.25
C GLY A 46 -1.61 0.75 -18.98
N ILE A 47 -2.18 1.47 -18.01
CA ILE A 47 -2.29 0.93 -16.66
C ILE A 47 -3.30 -0.20 -16.58
N GLU A 48 -4.45 -0.11 -17.23
CA GLU A 48 -5.49 -1.12 -17.18
C GLU A 48 -5.06 -2.42 -17.85
N TYR A 49 -4.16 -2.36 -18.85
CA TYR A 49 -3.63 -3.57 -19.47
C TYR A 49 -2.65 -4.30 -18.54
N PHE A 50 -1.71 -3.57 -17.94
CA PHE A 50 -0.68 -4.15 -17.08
C PHE A 50 -1.17 -4.45 -15.64
N ASP A 51 -2.08 -3.65 -15.09
CA ASP A 51 -2.58 -3.69 -13.70
C ASP A 51 -3.98 -4.34 -13.60
N SER A 52 -4.15 -5.50 -14.24
CA SER A 52 -5.44 -6.22 -14.34
C SER A 52 -5.41 -7.61 -13.70
N PRO A 53 -5.29 -7.73 -12.36
CA PRO A 53 -5.17 -9.03 -11.70
C PRO A 53 -6.43 -9.92 -11.80
N LYS A 54 -7.63 -9.31 -11.94
CA LYS A 54 -8.91 -10.05 -12.08
C LYS A 54 -9.22 -10.47 -13.52
N THR A 55 -8.88 -9.62 -14.49
CA THR A 55 -9.30 -9.79 -15.89
C THR A 55 -8.19 -10.38 -16.75
N ASN A 56 -6.92 -10.11 -16.45
CA ASN A 56 -5.77 -10.57 -17.22
C ASN A 56 -4.58 -10.92 -16.31
N ARG A 57 -4.77 -11.99 -15.54
CA ARG A 57 -3.80 -12.42 -14.52
C ARG A 57 -2.44 -12.77 -15.11
N GLU A 58 -2.38 -13.36 -16.30
CA GLU A 58 -1.11 -13.73 -16.93
C GLU A 58 -0.26 -12.50 -17.24
N ILE A 59 -0.85 -11.44 -17.80
CA ILE A 59 -0.15 -10.18 -18.06
C ILE A 59 0.22 -9.49 -16.75
N TYR A 60 -0.71 -9.44 -15.79
CA TYR A 60 -0.41 -8.88 -14.48
C TYR A 60 0.80 -9.60 -13.87
N ASP A 61 0.79 -10.93 -13.79
CA ASP A 61 1.86 -11.72 -13.17
C ASP A 61 3.18 -11.65 -13.97
N ALA A 62 3.16 -11.35 -15.27
CA ALA A 62 4.35 -11.22 -16.10
C ALA A 62 5.08 -9.87 -15.96
N TYR A 63 4.40 -8.82 -15.48
CA TYR A 63 4.96 -7.46 -15.45
C TYR A 63 4.82 -6.79 -14.08
N VAL A 64 5.83 -5.97 -13.75
CA VAL A 64 5.74 -4.97 -12.68
C VAL A 64 5.80 -3.60 -13.33
N ILE A 65 4.95 -2.69 -12.88
CA ILE A 65 4.84 -1.35 -13.44
C ILE A 65 5.02 -0.26 -12.39
N ASP A 66 5.74 0.81 -12.72
CA ASP A 66 5.64 2.10 -12.04
C ASP A 66 4.75 2.99 -12.89
N CYS A 67 3.57 3.30 -12.36
CA CYS A 67 2.67 4.28 -12.93
C CYS A 67 2.36 5.29 -11.85
N VAL A 68 2.67 6.55 -12.15
CA VAL A 68 2.34 7.69 -11.28
C VAL A 68 0.91 8.11 -11.62
N PRO A 69 0.08 8.50 -10.63
CA PRO A 69 -1.18 9.18 -10.91
C PRO A 69 -0.95 10.37 -11.85
N GLU A 70 -1.98 10.75 -12.62
CA GLU A 70 -1.89 11.86 -13.57
C GLU A 70 -1.21 13.09 -12.95
N ARG A 71 -0.13 13.54 -13.57
CA ARG A 71 0.59 14.73 -13.16
C ARG A 71 0.13 15.94 -13.98
N GLU A 72 0.18 17.12 -13.37
CA GLU A 72 -0.22 18.36 -14.05
C GLU A 72 0.69 18.71 -15.23
N ASP A 73 1.95 18.25 -15.22
CA ASP A 73 2.97 18.49 -16.25
C ASP A 73 2.81 17.60 -17.51
N LEU A 74 2.23 16.41 -17.38
CA LEU A 74 2.02 15.45 -18.49
C LEU A 74 0.66 15.59 -19.17
N GLY A 75 -0.21 16.48 -18.67
CA GLY A 75 -1.56 16.68 -19.22
C GLY A 75 -2.40 15.41 -19.15
N CYS A 76 -2.63 14.76 -20.31
CA CYS A 76 -3.37 13.51 -20.43
C CYS A 76 -2.49 12.31 -20.81
N LEU A 77 -1.18 12.49 -20.90
CA LEU A 77 -0.24 11.40 -21.17
C LEU A 77 0.03 10.63 -19.88
N GLN A 78 -0.06 9.31 -19.95
CA GLN A 78 0.37 8.39 -18.91
C GLN A 78 1.78 7.90 -19.24
N LEU A 79 2.68 8.02 -18.27
CA LEU A 79 4.01 7.45 -18.32
C LEU A 79 4.05 6.19 -17.46
N ILE A 80 4.35 5.06 -18.07
CA ILE A 80 4.46 3.78 -17.39
C ILE A 80 5.84 3.19 -17.65
N THR A 81 6.52 2.84 -16.58
CA THR A 81 7.76 2.08 -16.64
C THR A 81 7.45 0.64 -16.26
N SER A 82 7.70 -0.30 -17.15
CA SER A 82 7.41 -1.72 -16.93
C SER A 82 8.66 -2.58 -17.05
N THR A 83 8.69 -3.69 -16.32
CA THR A 83 9.74 -4.70 -16.40
C THR A 83 9.14 -6.11 -16.29
N SER A 84 9.72 -7.06 -17.01
CA SER A 84 9.43 -8.50 -16.89
C SER A 84 10.52 -9.26 -16.13
N ASN A 85 11.57 -8.60 -15.65
CA ASN A 85 12.64 -9.24 -14.90
C ASN A 85 12.24 -9.46 -13.43
N LEU A 86 11.25 -10.33 -13.23
CA LEU A 86 10.70 -10.64 -11.91
C LEU A 86 11.61 -11.52 -11.08
N GLU A 87 12.51 -12.27 -11.73
CA GLU A 87 13.46 -13.15 -11.03
C GLU A 87 14.46 -12.36 -10.20
N GLU A 88 14.95 -11.23 -10.70
CA GLU A 88 15.81 -10.34 -9.92
C GLU A 88 15.10 -9.84 -8.67
N VAL A 89 13.86 -9.34 -8.83
CA VAL A 89 13.07 -8.85 -7.70
C VAL A 89 12.76 -9.97 -6.70
N ARG A 90 12.48 -11.19 -7.18
CA ARG A 90 12.29 -12.38 -6.33
C ARG A 90 13.54 -12.67 -5.51
N ASN A 91 14.71 -12.71 -6.15
CA ASN A 91 15.97 -13.00 -5.46
C ASN A 91 16.27 -11.95 -4.36
N LEU A 92 15.90 -10.69 -4.59
CA LEU A 92 16.04 -9.62 -3.58
C LEU A 92 15.08 -9.82 -2.40
N LEU A 93 13.83 -10.23 -2.65
CA LEU A 93 12.88 -10.58 -1.59
C LEU A 93 13.35 -11.80 -0.79
N ASP A 94 13.87 -12.83 -1.47
CA ASP A 94 14.40 -14.03 -0.82
C ASP A 94 15.58 -13.70 0.11
N ALA A 95 16.50 -12.85 -0.36
CA ALA A 95 17.63 -12.39 0.46
C ALA A 95 17.17 -11.56 1.68
N ALA A 96 16.16 -10.71 1.52
CA ALA A 96 15.60 -9.93 2.61
C ALA A 96 14.87 -10.81 3.64
N LEU A 97 14.11 -11.81 3.18
CA LEU A 97 13.46 -12.80 4.05
C LEU A 97 14.49 -13.59 4.87
N ASP A 98 15.58 -14.02 4.24
CA ASP A 98 16.67 -14.75 4.90
C ASP A 98 17.33 -13.91 6.01
N GLN A 99 17.62 -12.64 5.73
CA GLN A 99 18.16 -11.70 6.74
C GLN A 99 17.21 -11.48 7.93
N MET A 100 15.90 -11.62 7.71
CA MET A 100 14.88 -11.53 8.74
C MET A 100 14.66 -12.85 9.50
N GLY A 101 15.32 -13.94 9.09
CA GLY A 101 15.12 -15.28 9.66
C GLY A 101 13.80 -15.94 9.23
N LEU A 102 13.26 -15.54 8.07
CA LEU A 102 12.00 -16.04 7.50
C LEU A 102 12.26 -17.00 6.33
N SER A 103 11.27 -17.83 5.99
CA SER A 103 11.41 -18.84 4.93
C SER A 103 11.53 -18.21 3.53
N ARG A 104 12.63 -18.50 2.83
CA ARG A 104 12.96 -18.10 1.44
C ARG A 104 12.21 -18.89 0.36
N SER A 105 10.91 -19.11 0.56
CA SER A 105 10.13 -19.89 -0.39
C SER A 105 9.60 -19.02 -1.53
N ARG A 106 9.62 -19.57 -2.75
CA ARG A 106 9.04 -18.93 -3.94
C ARG A 106 7.61 -18.41 -3.70
N ARG A 107 6.80 -19.20 -2.98
CA ARG A 107 5.42 -18.84 -2.61
C ARG A 107 5.35 -17.60 -1.71
N ASN A 108 6.30 -17.42 -0.79
CA ASN A 108 6.37 -16.22 0.05
C ASN A 108 6.77 -14.99 -0.79
N ALA A 109 7.75 -15.13 -1.69
CA ALA A 109 8.16 -14.03 -2.57
C ALA A 109 7.04 -13.60 -3.52
N GLU A 110 6.34 -14.55 -4.16
CA GLU A 110 5.18 -14.30 -5.02
C GLU A 110 4.04 -13.62 -4.24
N PHE A 111 3.75 -14.10 -3.03
CA PHE A 111 2.74 -13.50 -2.14
C PHE A 111 3.08 -12.05 -1.77
N LEU A 112 4.33 -11.77 -1.40
CA LEU A 112 4.77 -10.41 -1.07
C LEU A 112 4.72 -9.50 -2.29
N MET A 113 5.14 -10.01 -3.45
CA MET A 113 5.10 -9.28 -4.72
C MET A 113 3.68 -8.90 -5.10
N GLU A 114 2.72 -9.82 -4.98
CA GLU A 114 1.31 -9.57 -5.27
C GLU A 114 0.78 -8.38 -4.44
N HIS A 115 1.08 -8.35 -3.14
CA HIS A 115 0.65 -7.28 -2.25
C HIS A 115 1.40 -5.95 -2.46
N LEU A 116 2.69 -5.99 -2.83
CA LEU A 116 3.42 -4.77 -3.20
C LEU A 116 2.86 -4.14 -4.48
N LYS A 117 2.60 -4.94 -5.51
CA LYS A 117 1.98 -4.49 -6.76
C LYS A 117 0.58 -3.92 -6.56
N ALA A 118 -0.20 -4.54 -5.65
CA ALA A 118 -1.52 -4.06 -5.25
C ALA A 118 -1.49 -2.71 -4.51
N LEU A 119 -0.47 -2.47 -3.68
CA LEU A 119 -0.26 -1.16 -3.05
C LEU A 119 0.22 -0.12 -4.06
N SER A 120 1.36 -0.37 -4.70
CA SER A 120 1.95 0.48 -5.74
C SER A 120 3.10 -0.27 -6.41
N GLY A 121 3.07 -0.40 -7.72
CA GLY A 121 4.14 -1.08 -8.43
C GLY A 121 5.47 -0.32 -8.42
N ARG A 122 5.47 0.96 -8.02
CA ARG A 122 6.70 1.68 -7.64
C ARG A 122 7.39 1.05 -6.44
N LEU A 123 6.63 0.56 -5.45
CA LEU A 123 7.21 -0.13 -4.28
C LEU A 123 7.89 -1.44 -4.70
N ALA A 124 7.29 -2.15 -5.66
CA ALA A 124 7.89 -3.35 -6.23
C ALA A 124 9.16 -3.03 -7.03
N ILE A 125 9.18 -1.96 -7.82
CA ILE A 125 10.39 -1.49 -8.54
C ILE A 125 11.46 -0.97 -7.58
N ARG A 126 11.08 -0.30 -6.50
CA ARG A 126 12.03 0.20 -5.49
C ARG A 126 12.88 -0.91 -4.88
N LEU A 127 12.41 -2.16 -4.85
CA LEU A 127 13.19 -3.30 -4.39
C LEU A 127 14.50 -3.47 -5.15
N THR A 128 14.53 -3.15 -6.46
CA THR A 128 15.72 -3.28 -7.33
C THR A 128 16.71 -2.14 -7.16
N GLY A 129 16.37 -1.10 -6.39
CA GLY A 129 17.26 0.03 -6.14
C GLY A 129 18.44 -0.32 -5.20
N GLN A 130 19.60 0.31 -5.43
CA GLN A 130 20.87 0.04 -4.72
C GLN A 130 20.84 0.26 -3.17
N LYS A 131 19.78 0.85 -2.61
CA LYS A 131 19.58 1.06 -1.16
C LYS A 131 18.11 0.91 -0.77
N ALA A 132 17.44 -0.09 -1.33
CA ALA A 132 16.05 -0.34 -1.04
C ALA A 132 15.84 -0.69 0.46
N PRO A 133 14.88 -0.07 1.15
CA PRO A 133 14.47 -0.48 2.49
C PRO A 133 13.65 -1.79 2.39
N GLN A 134 14.32 -2.90 2.06
CA GLN A 134 13.67 -4.17 1.70
C GLN A 134 12.81 -4.72 2.85
N SER A 135 13.27 -4.58 4.08
CA SER A 135 12.56 -5.06 5.28
C SER A 135 11.29 -4.25 5.57
N GLU A 136 11.32 -2.93 5.36
CA GLU A 136 10.13 -2.09 5.41
C GLU A 136 9.14 -2.43 4.28
N LEU A 137 9.62 -2.72 3.07
CA LEU A 137 8.76 -3.15 1.95
C LEU A 137 8.05 -4.48 2.25
N ILE A 138 8.76 -5.44 2.87
CA ILE A 138 8.13 -6.69 3.35
C ILE A 138 7.08 -6.39 4.43
N ALA A 139 7.38 -5.49 5.37
CA ALA A 139 6.43 -5.08 6.39
C ALA A 139 5.15 -4.46 5.76
N LEU A 140 5.31 -3.57 4.77
CA LEU A 140 4.21 -2.96 4.03
C LEU A 140 3.35 -4.00 3.31
N ALA A 141 3.98 -4.96 2.63
CA ALA A 141 3.27 -6.04 1.94
C ALA A 141 2.43 -6.88 2.91
N LEU A 142 3.00 -7.24 4.07
CA LEU A 142 2.28 -7.99 5.10
C LEU A 142 1.16 -7.16 5.75
N SER A 143 1.38 -5.87 5.98
CA SER A 143 0.35 -4.95 6.47
C SER A 143 -0.84 -4.89 5.50
N HIS A 144 -0.59 -4.73 4.21
CA HIS A 144 -1.64 -4.76 3.19
C HIS A 144 -2.37 -6.11 3.16
N ALA A 145 -1.63 -7.23 3.20
CA ALA A 145 -2.22 -8.57 3.24
C ALA A 145 -3.18 -8.77 4.42
N ASN A 146 -2.82 -8.27 5.60
CA ASN A 146 -3.68 -8.32 6.78
C ASN A 146 -4.95 -7.47 6.60
N CYS A 147 -4.82 -6.28 6.00
CA CYS A 147 -5.95 -5.41 5.69
C CYS A 147 -6.91 -6.03 4.67
N CYS A 148 -6.40 -6.79 3.68
CA CYS A 148 -7.23 -7.53 2.72
C CYS A 148 -8.03 -8.67 3.37
N ARG A 149 -7.45 -9.39 4.34
CA ARG A 149 -8.14 -10.52 4.98
C ARG A 149 -9.38 -10.10 5.77
N GLY A 150 -9.38 -8.89 6.33
CA GLY A 150 -10.53 -8.34 7.05
C GLY A 150 -10.99 -9.24 8.22
N ASP A 151 -10.05 -9.83 8.96
CA ASP A 151 -10.39 -10.79 10.01
C ASP A 151 -11.17 -10.13 11.15
N SER A 152 -12.43 -10.55 11.33
CA SER A 152 -13.41 -10.01 12.29
C SER A 152 -13.01 -10.16 13.76
N LYS A 153 -11.87 -10.79 14.06
CA LYS A 153 -11.33 -10.97 15.42
C LYS A 153 -10.26 -9.96 15.80
N ALA A 154 -9.59 -9.34 14.82
CA ALA A 154 -8.58 -8.29 15.01
C ALA A 154 -9.11 -6.92 14.55
N THR A 155 -10.43 -6.72 14.73
CA THR A 155 -11.28 -5.71 14.06
C THR A 155 -10.80 -4.27 14.18
N ASP A 156 -9.95 -3.98 15.15
CA ASP A 156 -9.54 -2.62 15.49
C ASP A 156 -8.09 -2.28 15.08
N CYS A 157 -7.26 -3.30 14.82
CA CYS A 157 -5.87 -3.13 14.38
C CYS A 157 -5.79 -2.80 12.89
N TRP A 158 -6.46 -3.60 12.07
CA TRP A 158 -6.38 -3.54 10.61
C TRP A 158 -7.48 -2.69 10.03
N LEU A 159 -7.14 -1.86 9.04
CA LEU A 159 -8.11 -1.04 8.34
C LEU A 159 -8.67 -1.85 7.17
N SER A 160 -9.97 -2.07 7.18
CA SER A 160 -10.64 -2.87 6.15
C SER A 160 -10.46 -2.26 4.75
N LEU A 161 -10.16 -3.13 3.79
CA LEU A 161 -10.07 -2.79 2.37
C LEU A 161 -11.34 -3.18 1.60
N ASN A 162 -12.37 -3.66 2.30
CA ASN A 162 -13.68 -3.92 1.71
C ASN A 162 -14.50 -2.63 1.54
N ASP A 163 -14.14 -1.56 2.22
CA ASP A 163 -14.87 -0.27 2.29
C ASP A 163 -13.96 0.94 2.08
N GLY A 164 -12.70 0.72 1.72
CA GLY A 164 -11.70 1.75 1.52
C GLY A 164 -10.49 1.24 0.76
N PHE A 165 -9.53 2.13 0.51
CA PHE A 165 -8.30 1.82 -0.21
C PHE A 165 -7.10 2.51 0.43
N LEU A 166 -5.90 2.06 0.07
CA LEU A 166 -4.63 2.60 0.55
C LEU A 166 -3.96 3.44 -0.53
N VAL A 167 -3.33 4.53 -0.11
CA VAL A 167 -2.56 5.45 -0.95
C VAL A 167 -1.16 5.57 -0.35
N PRO A 168 -0.10 5.14 -1.05
CA PRO A 168 1.27 5.40 -0.62
C PRO A 168 1.60 6.89 -0.63
N VAL A 169 2.11 7.39 0.48
CA VAL A 169 2.35 8.82 0.68
C VAL A 169 3.46 9.34 -0.25
N ASP A 170 4.45 8.50 -0.54
CA ASP A 170 5.52 8.83 -1.49
C ASP A 170 4.99 9.12 -2.91
N ASP A 171 3.92 8.44 -3.30
CA ASP A 171 3.33 8.60 -4.64
C ASP A 171 2.57 9.91 -4.80
N ILE A 172 2.18 10.54 -3.69
CA ILE A 172 1.44 11.81 -3.66
C ILE A 172 2.26 12.94 -3.05
N SER A 173 3.59 12.81 -3.08
CA SER A 173 4.52 13.73 -2.43
C SER A 173 4.35 15.21 -2.84
N ASP A 174 3.89 15.47 -4.06
CA ASP A 174 3.59 16.81 -4.59
C ASP A 174 2.30 17.42 -4.04
N LEU A 175 1.38 16.59 -3.52
CA LEU A 175 0.11 16.99 -2.92
C LEU A 175 0.17 17.11 -1.39
N LEU A 176 1.31 16.76 -0.81
CA LEU A 176 1.49 16.88 0.63
C LEU A 176 1.69 18.35 1.01
N PRO A 177 1.12 18.80 2.13
CA PRO A 177 1.38 20.14 2.64
C PRO A 177 2.89 20.35 2.83
N PRO A 178 3.44 21.50 2.44
CA PRO A 178 4.85 21.79 2.66
C PRO A 178 5.18 21.74 4.16
N LEU A 179 6.37 21.28 4.50
CA LEU A 179 6.88 21.42 5.86
C LEU A 179 7.16 22.91 6.08
N MET A 180 6.63 23.49 7.15
CA MET A 180 6.88 24.88 7.54
C MET A 180 8.40 25.07 7.54
N THR A 181 8.90 25.90 6.63
CA THR A 181 10.34 26.10 6.44
C THR A 181 10.78 27.22 7.37
N SER A 182 11.66 26.89 8.32
CA SER A 182 12.74 27.82 8.63
C SER A 182 13.53 28.03 7.33
N GLU A 183 13.86 29.28 7.02
CA GLU A 183 14.30 29.77 5.70
C GLU A 183 15.68 29.27 5.20
N LYS A 184 16.13 28.09 5.60
CA LYS A 184 17.39 27.51 5.12
C LYS A 184 17.12 26.11 4.58
N ARG A 185 16.93 25.99 3.26
CA ARG A 185 16.90 24.69 2.58
C ARG A 185 18.34 24.20 2.42
N ASN A 186 18.88 23.48 3.40
CA ASN A 186 20.06 22.66 3.14
C ASN A 186 19.62 21.33 2.51
N PRO A 187 20.46 20.69 1.66
CA PRO A 187 20.17 19.37 1.10
C PRO A 187 19.94 18.27 2.16
N GLN A 188 20.44 18.50 3.37
CA GLN A 188 20.23 17.61 4.52
C GLN A 188 18.79 17.70 5.04
N ASP A 189 18.19 18.89 5.03
CA ASP A 189 16.81 19.10 5.47
C ASP A 189 15.84 18.37 4.54
N GLU A 190 16.06 18.36 3.22
CA GLU A 190 15.22 17.59 2.29
C GLU A 190 15.21 16.08 2.56
N LYS A 191 16.34 15.52 3.01
CA LYS A 191 16.41 14.09 3.40
C LYS A 191 15.65 13.83 4.69
N ASP A 192 15.73 14.73 5.66
CA ASP A 192 14.99 14.61 6.92
C ASP A 192 13.48 14.88 6.74
N GLN A 193 13.11 15.72 5.76
CA GLN A 193 11.73 15.95 5.32
C GLN A 193 11.10 14.72 4.63
N LYS A 194 11.89 13.93 3.89
CA LYS A 194 11.43 12.62 3.36
C LYS A 194 11.29 11.58 4.47
N ARG A 195 12.15 11.63 5.50
CA ARG A 195 12.11 10.70 6.65
C ARG A 195 10.92 10.95 7.59
N ASN A 196 10.32 12.14 7.57
CA ASN A 196 9.23 12.51 8.48
C ASN A 196 7.83 12.34 7.88
N ARG A 197 7.67 11.49 6.86
CA ARG A 197 6.38 11.21 6.21
C ARG A 197 5.90 9.82 6.62
N PRO A 198 4.62 9.69 7.02
CA PRO A 198 3.96 8.40 7.11
C PRO A 198 4.06 7.62 5.79
N ASP A 199 4.03 6.29 5.85
CA ASP A 199 4.12 5.46 4.65
C ASP A 199 2.82 5.42 3.82
N LEU A 200 1.65 5.31 4.47
CA LEU A 200 0.36 5.10 3.80
C LEU A 200 -0.76 6.01 4.35
N ILE A 201 -1.76 6.27 3.51
CA ILE A 201 -3.04 6.86 3.88
C ILE A 201 -4.15 5.86 3.52
N HIS A 202 -4.97 5.47 4.49
CA HIS A 202 -6.22 4.77 4.23
C HIS A 202 -7.33 5.79 3.99
N VAL A 203 -8.04 5.60 2.89
CA VAL A 203 -9.17 6.41 2.48
C VAL A 203 -10.41 5.55 2.52
N SER A 204 -11.37 5.92 3.35
CA SER A 204 -12.69 5.29 3.39
C SER A 204 -13.77 6.34 3.47
N MET A 205 -15.04 5.92 3.61
CA MET A 205 -16.16 6.84 3.72
C MET A 205 -16.97 6.52 4.97
N LEU A 206 -17.37 7.56 5.71
CA LEU A 206 -18.37 7.45 6.76
C LEU A 206 -19.74 7.91 6.23
N PRO A 207 -20.81 7.09 6.40
CA PRO A 207 -22.15 7.46 5.94
C PRO A 207 -22.54 8.86 6.45
N ARG A 208 -22.96 9.73 5.53
CA ARG A 208 -23.40 11.12 5.77
C ARG A 208 -22.32 12.09 6.29
N LYS A 209 -21.09 11.62 6.58
CA LYS A 209 -19.98 12.47 7.06
C LYS A 209 -18.92 12.74 5.99
N GLY A 210 -18.85 11.93 4.94
CA GLY A 210 -17.94 12.10 3.81
C GLY A 210 -16.69 11.22 3.89
N LEU A 211 -15.66 11.59 3.14
CA LEU A 211 -14.38 10.88 3.08
C LEU A 211 -13.63 11.00 4.41
N LEU A 212 -13.05 9.89 4.85
CA LEU A 212 -12.24 9.75 6.03
C LEU A 212 -10.81 9.39 5.62
N PHE A 213 -9.83 10.08 6.20
CA PHE A 213 -8.41 9.79 6.03
C PHE A 213 -7.83 9.28 7.35
N ARG A 214 -7.13 8.15 7.29
CA ARG A 214 -6.33 7.63 8.40
C ARG A 214 -4.88 7.48 7.93
N PHE A 215 -3.96 7.98 8.73
CA PHE A 215 -2.54 8.00 8.43
C PHE A 215 -1.86 6.81 9.08
N ILE A 216 -0.96 6.19 8.35
CA ILE A 216 -0.38 4.91 8.72
C ILE A 216 1.13 4.96 8.53
N GLU A 217 1.85 4.60 9.58
CA GLU A 217 3.30 4.40 9.52
C GLU A 217 3.64 2.94 9.76
N VAL A 218 4.54 2.38 8.94
CA VAL A 218 4.94 0.97 8.99
C VAL A 218 6.42 0.87 9.28
N LYS A 219 6.79 0.15 10.34
CA LYS A 219 8.19 -0.05 10.73
C LYS A 219 8.53 -1.52 10.84
N TYR A 220 9.73 -1.88 10.38
CA TYR A 220 10.33 -3.18 10.65
C TYR A 220 11.25 -3.11 11.87
N ARG A 221 11.15 -4.09 12.77
CA ARG A 221 12.11 -4.27 13.87
C ARG A 221 12.46 -5.75 14.01
N ARG A 222 13.76 -6.06 13.97
CA ARG A 222 14.25 -7.43 14.10
C ARG A 222 13.88 -8.04 15.46
N HIS A 223 14.11 -7.30 16.55
CA HIS A 223 13.98 -7.79 17.91
C HIS A 223 12.78 -7.19 18.65
N LEU A 224 12.11 -7.99 19.49
CA LEU A 224 10.95 -7.55 20.28
C LEU A 224 11.25 -6.35 21.18
N ARG A 225 12.45 -6.30 21.77
CA ARG A 225 12.87 -5.18 22.64
C ARG A 225 12.93 -3.85 21.87
N ALA A 226 13.40 -3.89 20.61
CA ALA A 226 13.47 -2.71 19.76
C ALA A 226 12.07 -2.31 19.25
N ALA A 227 11.19 -3.28 19.00
CA ALA A 227 9.82 -3.05 18.57
C ALA A 227 8.96 -2.28 19.59
N ARG A 228 9.25 -2.45 20.89
CA ARG A 228 8.53 -1.78 21.99
C ARG A 228 9.29 -0.60 22.60
N ASN A 229 10.31 -0.09 21.92
CA ASN A 229 11.10 1.02 22.42
C ASN A 229 10.25 2.31 22.41
N ALA A 230 10.08 2.94 23.58
CA ALA A 230 9.27 4.15 23.73
C ALA A 230 9.71 5.30 22.80
N ALA A 231 11.01 5.50 22.60
CA ALA A 231 11.51 6.55 21.71
C ALA A 231 11.17 6.29 20.23
N GLU A 232 11.03 5.02 19.84
CA GLU A 232 10.63 4.65 18.48
C GLU A 232 9.11 4.79 18.29
N LEU A 233 8.32 4.42 19.31
CA LEU A 233 6.87 4.63 19.29
C LEU A 233 6.53 6.13 19.21
N GLU A 234 7.29 6.96 19.92
CA GLU A 234 7.15 8.40 19.89
C GLU A 234 7.47 9.00 18.51
N LYS A 235 8.46 8.45 17.79
CA LYS A 235 8.76 8.86 16.41
C LYS A 235 7.61 8.53 15.47
N ILE A 236 7.07 7.31 15.56
CA ILE A 236 5.90 6.88 14.77
C ILE A 236 4.73 7.83 15.00
N ARG A 237 4.41 8.10 16.28
CA ARG A 237 3.37 9.05 16.68
C ARG A 237 3.62 10.45 16.09
N GLY A 238 4.82 10.99 16.29
CA GLY A 238 5.18 12.32 15.81
C GLY A 238 5.08 12.47 14.29
N GLN A 239 5.52 11.46 13.52
CA GLN A 239 5.40 11.46 12.05
C GLN A 239 3.92 11.52 11.61
N VAL A 240 3.09 10.65 12.19
CA VAL A 240 1.68 10.50 11.86
C VAL A 240 0.87 11.73 12.25
N GLU A 241 0.99 12.17 13.50
CA GLU A 241 0.26 13.34 14.01
C GLU A 241 0.71 14.64 13.32
N SER A 242 2.01 14.76 12.98
CA SER A 242 2.51 15.91 12.21
C SER A 242 1.91 15.99 10.82
N LEU A 243 1.79 14.87 10.09
CA LEU A 243 1.12 14.89 8.79
C LEU A 243 -0.38 15.12 8.94
N ARG A 244 -1.03 14.50 9.93
CA ARG A 244 -2.46 14.70 10.22
C ARG A 244 -2.81 16.17 10.43
N SER A 245 -2.07 16.86 11.30
CA SER A 245 -2.26 18.29 11.58
C SER A 245 -2.07 19.14 10.33
N ARG A 246 -0.96 18.96 9.62
CA ARG A 246 -0.70 19.70 8.37
C ARG A 246 -1.74 19.43 7.29
N TRP A 247 -2.23 18.19 7.20
CA TRP A 247 -3.28 17.81 6.25
C TRP A 247 -4.60 18.52 6.56
N ALA A 248 -4.99 18.57 7.83
CA ALA A 248 -6.16 19.32 8.29
C ALA A 248 -6.02 20.82 7.96
N ASP A 249 -4.86 21.41 8.27
CA ASP A 249 -4.59 22.82 7.99
C ASP A 249 -4.62 23.13 6.48
N TRP A 250 -4.22 22.19 5.64
CA TRP A 250 -4.11 22.41 4.20
C TRP A 250 -5.42 22.21 3.45
N TYR A 251 -6.19 21.18 3.80
CA TYR A 251 -7.40 20.76 3.10
C TYR A 251 -8.69 21.16 3.80
N MET A 252 -8.66 21.42 5.11
CA MET A 252 -9.86 21.58 5.96
C MET A 252 -9.98 22.99 6.56
N ASN A 253 -8.88 23.73 6.69
CA ASN A 253 -8.87 25.05 7.33
C ASN A 253 -9.81 26.07 6.65
N ASP A 254 -10.85 26.49 7.35
CA ASP A 254 -11.84 27.47 6.88
C ASP A 254 -11.31 28.90 6.75
N GLN A 255 -10.12 29.20 7.30
CA GLN A 255 -9.47 30.51 7.13
C GLN A 255 -8.90 30.70 5.72
N VAL A 256 -8.69 29.62 4.97
CA VAL A 256 -8.23 29.68 3.58
C VAL A 256 -9.42 29.87 2.65
N CYS A 257 -9.29 30.80 1.68
CA CYS A 257 -10.32 31.05 0.68
C CYS A 257 -10.87 29.77 0.06
N ALA A 258 -12.20 29.65 0.01
CA ALA A 258 -12.91 28.48 -0.50
C ALA A 258 -12.47 28.07 -1.92
N SER A 259 -12.15 29.03 -2.78
CA SER A 259 -11.66 28.77 -4.15
C SER A 259 -10.30 28.06 -4.15
N PHE A 260 -9.36 28.45 -3.27
CA PHE A 260 -8.07 27.76 -3.17
C PHE A 260 -8.22 26.34 -2.63
N ARG A 261 -9.12 26.16 -1.65
CA ARG A 261 -9.45 24.82 -1.14
C ARG A 261 -10.08 23.95 -2.21
N ALA A 262 -10.98 24.50 -3.02
CA ALA A 262 -11.60 23.79 -4.13
C ALA A 262 -10.54 23.27 -5.13
N VAL A 263 -9.56 24.10 -5.50
CA VAL A 263 -8.46 23.70 -6.40
C VAL A 263 -7.64 22.57 -5.79
N ARG A 264 -7.19 22.72 -4.53
CA ARG A 264 -6.42 21.68 -3.82
C ARG A 264 -7.18 20.35 -3.77
N ARG A 265 -8.47 20.41 -3.44
CA ARG A 265 -9.34 19.22 -3.36
C ARG A 265 -9.59 18.61 -4.74
N ALA A 266 -9.69 19.41 -5.80
CA ALA A 266 -9.80 18.91 -7.17
C ALA A 266 -8.55 18.14 -7.61
N THR A 267 -7.35 18.65 -7.31
CA THR A 267 -6.10 17.93 -7.57
C THR A 267 -6.02 16.65 -6.75
N LEU A 268 -6.36 16.69 -5.46
CA LEU A 268 -6.45 15.50 -4.60
C LEU A 268 -7.43 14.46 -5.18
N ALA A 269 -8.60 14.90 -5.65
CA ALA A 269 -9.62 14.01 -6.20
C ALA A 269 -9.12 13.18 -7.39
N ARG A 270 -8.22 13.72 -8.23
CA ARG A 270 -7.63 12.96 -9.35
C ARG A 270 -6.85 11.76 -8.85
N VAL A 271 -6.05 11.95 -7.80
CA VAL A 271 -5.26 10.88 -7.21
C VAL A 271 -6.13 9.89 -6.44
N LEU A 272 -7.13 10.37 -5.70
CA LEU A 272 -8.09 9.49 -5.03
C LEU A 272 -8.84 8.60 -6.01
N ARG A 273 -9.25 9.13 -7.18
CA ARG A 273 -9.86 8.32 -8.25
C ARG A 273 -8.89 7.26 -8.76
N PHE A 274 -7.65 7.64 -9.07
CA PHE A 274 -6.62 6.68 -9.52
C PHE A 274 -6.45 5.48 -8.56
N TYR A 275 -6.34 5.74 -7.25
CA TYR A 275 -6.19 4.66 -6.26
C TYR A 275 -7.49 3.93 -5.97
N ALA A 276 -8.66 4.57 -6.09
CA ALA A 276 -9.94 3.88 -6.03
C ALA A 276 -10.12 2.89 -7.20
N ASP A 277 -9.74 3.30 -8.42
CA ASP A 277 -9.77 2.46 -9.62
C ASP A 277 -8.80 1.29 -9.47
N LYS A 278 -7.59 1.56 -8.96
CA LYS A 278 -6.61 0.52 -8.63
C LYS A 278 -7.18 -0.45 -7.60
N ALA A 279 -7.72 0.04 -6.49
CA ALA A 279 -8.32 -0.81 -5.48
C ALA A 279 -9.43 -1.68 -6.06
N TYR A 280 -10.29 -1.13 -6.93
CA TYR A 280 -11.34 -1.88 -7.63
C TYR A 280 -10.80 -3.01 -8.51
N ARG A 281 -9.71 -2.76 -9.25
CA ARG A 281 -9.03 -3.80 -10.04
C ARG A 281 -8.48 -4.93 -9.15
N HIS A 282 -8.05 -4.62 -7.93
CA HIS A 282 -7.38 -5.58 -7.04
C HIS A 282 -8.31 -6.27 -6.03
N TYR A 283 -8.98 -5.53 -5.15
CA TYR A 283 -9.68 -6.08 -3.98
C TYR A 283 -11.03 -5.43 -3.67
N LEU A 284 -11.22 -4.14 -3.99
CA LEU A 284 -12.39 -3.37 -3.57
C LEU A 284 -13.64 -3.84 -4.33
N PRO A 285 -14.75 -4.18 -3.64
CA PRO A 285 -15.99 -4.56 -4.31
C PRO A 285 -16.68 -3.38 -5.02
N GLU A 286 -17.48 -3.67 -6.04
CA GLU A 286 -18.12 -2.67 -6.93
C GLU A 286 -19.00 -1.65 -6.18
N LYS A 287 -19.77 -2.10 -5.19
CA LYS A 287 -20.67 -1.22 -4.41
C LYS A 287 -19.90 -0.16 -3.60
N PRO A 288 -18.95 -0.54 -2.71
CA PRO A 288 -18.03 0.38 -2.05
C PRO A 288 -17.29 1.31 -3.02
N TYR A 289 -16.75 0.75 -4.11
CA TYR A 289 -16.05 1.52 -5.14
C TYR A 289 -16.94 2.63 -5.73
N SER A 290 -18.15 2.28 -6.18
CA SER A 290 -19.08 3.26 -6.76
C SER A 290 -19.47 4.36 -5.78
N ALA A 291 -19.62 4.01 -4.49
CA ALA A 291 -19.91 4.97 -3.44
C ALA A 291 -18.72 5.92 -3.17
N LEU A 292 -17.50 5.39 -3.12
CA LEU A 292 -16.28 6.18 -2.95
C LEU A 292 -16.07 7.15 -4.11
N VAL A 293 -16.20 6.68 -5.36
CA VAL A 293 -16.09 7.53 -6.55
C VAL A 293 -17.14 8.65 -6.52
N SER A 294 -18.39 8.32 -6.21
CA SER A 294 -19.46 9.32 -6.10
C SER A 294 -19.18 10.36 -5.01
N GLU A 295 -18.57 9.96 -3.89
CA GLU A 295 -18.22 10.88 -2.81
C GLU A 295 -17.00 11.74 -3.17
N ILE A 296 -16.03 11.21 -3.92
CA ILE A 296 -14.93 11.98 -4.50
C ILE A 296 -15.45 13.01 -5.50
N ASP A 297 -16.42 12.65 -6.34
CA ASP A 297 -17.10 13.58 -7.25
C ASP A 297 -17.81 14.70 -6.47
N ARG A 298 -18.55 14.33 -5.43
CA ARG A 298 -19.20 15.30 -4.53
C ARG A 298 -18.19 16.25 -3.86
N MET A 299 -17.01 15.77 -3.49
CA MET A 299 -15.94 16.60 -2.95
C MET A 299 -15.51 17.69 -3.95
N VAL A 300 -15.41 17.34 -5.23
CA VAL A 300 -15.10 18.30 -6.30
C VAL A 300 -16.25 19.27 -6.51
N GLU A 301 -17.50 18.78 -6.58
CA GLU A 301 -18.70 19.60 -6.78
C GLU A 301 -18.91 20.65 -5.68
N LYS A 302 -18.72 20.25 -4.41
CA LYS A 302 -18.83 21.16 -3.27
C LYS A 302 -17.60 22.07 -3.10
N GLY A 303 -16.49 21.74 -3.75
CA GLY A 303 -15.27 22.54 -3.72
C GLY A 303 -14.81 22.85 -2.30
N GLY A 304 -14.75 24.14 -1.93
CA GLY A 304 -14.32 24.61 -0.62
C GLY A 304 -15.30 24.32 0.52
N ASP A 305 -16.57 24.06 0.22
CA ASP A 305 -17.63 23.84 1.22
C ASP A 305 -17.79 22.37 1.61
N TYR A 306 -17.00 21.48 0.99
CA TYR A 306 -16.94 20.09 1.40
C TYR A 306 -16.34 19.94 2.80
N ALA A 307 -16.96 19.10 3.64
CA ALA A 307 -16.45 18.74 4.95
C ALA A 307 -16.02 17.28 4.95
N PHE A 308 -14.80 17.01 5.43
CA PHE A 308 -14.30 15.66 5.60
C PHE A 308 -14.82 15.04 6.89
N ALA A 309 -14.90 13.72 6.90
CA ALA A 309 -15.20 12.98 8.11
C ALA A 309 -13.96 12.94 9.01
N GLU A 310 -14.19 13.06 10.31
CA GLU A 310 -13.16 12.93 11.33
C GLU A 310 -13.53 11.83 12.33
N ILE A 311 -12.51 11.17 12.86
CA ILE A 311 -12.63 10.16 13.91
C ILE A 311 -11.47 10.33 14.89
N GLN A 312 -11.76 10.21 16.19
CA GLN A 312 -10.73 10.13 17.21
C GLN A 312 -10.03 8.78 17.15
N LYS A 313 -8.74 8.76 17.46
CA LYS A 313 -7.92 7.54 17.47
C LYS A 313 -7.96 6.74 16.16
N GLY A 314 -8.07 7.45 15.04
CA GLY A 314 -8.20 6.87 13.71
C GLY A 314 -6.88 6.40 13.11
N ASP A 315 -5.79 7.03 13.49
CA ASP A 315 -4.48 6.79 12.88
C ASP A 315 -3.81 5.52 13.42
N ARG A 316 -2.87 4.97 12.65
CA ARG A 316 -2.27 3.66 12.92
C ARG A 316 -0.75 3.69 12.80
N GLY A 317 -0.10 2.94 13.68
CA GLY A 317 1.29 2.52 13.52
C GLY A 317 1.35 1.00 13.46
N TRP A 318 2.06 0.43 12.49
CA TRP A 318 2.24 -1.01 12.39
C TRP A 318 3.73 -1.35 12.49
N VAL A 319 4.10 -2.08 13.53
CA VAL A 319 5.46 -2.55 13.76
C VAL A 319 5.53 -4.03 13.43
N PHE A 320 6.17 -4.36 12.32
CA PHE A 320 6.45 -5.74 11.95
C PHE A 320 7.68 -6.25 12.69
N CYS A 321 7.54 -7.38 13.39
CA CYS A 321 8.63 -8.05 14.08
C CYS A 321 8.60 -9.56 13.84
N PRO A 322 9.62 -10.14 13.16
CA PRO A 322 9.68 -11.58 12.90
C PRO A 322 9.68 -12.45 14.17
N GLU A 323 10.26 -11.96 15.28
CA GLU A 323 10.27 -12.66 16.57
C GLU A 323 8.89 -12.71 17.25
N TYR A 324 7.95 -11.87 16.82
CA TYR A 324 6.60 -11.89 17.38
C TYR A 324 5.81 -13.08 16.85
N SER A 325 5.55 -14.05 17.72
CA SER A 325 4.81 -15.29 17.42
C SER A 325 3.35 -15.25 17.86
N GLY A 326 2.84 -14.10 18.28
CA GLY A 326 1.44 -13.95 18.68
C GLY A 326 0.50 -14.16 17.50
N ALA A 327 -0.59 -14.88 17.74
CA ALA A 327 -1.60 -15.17 16.71
C ALA A 327 -2.38 -13.92 16.25
N MET A 328 -2.44 -12.89 17.11
CA MET A 328 -3.12 -11.62 16.84
C MET A 328 -2.14 -10.47 17.06
N PRO A 329 -2.32 -9.33 16.38
CA PRO A 329 -1.54 -8.13 16.67
C PRO A 329 -1.72 -7.66 18.12
N LEU A 330 -0.65 -7.14 18.71
CA LEU A 330 -0.65 -6.58 20.07
C LEU A 330 -0.57 -5.06 20.00
N GLU A 331 -1.52 -4.35 20.61
CA GLU A 331 -1.39 -2.91 20.81
C GLU A 331 -0.26 -2.61 21.81
N ILE A 332 0.68 -1.77 21.40
CA ILE A 332 1.88 -1.40 22.17
C ILE A 332 1.95 0.11 22.45
N SER A 333 1.01 0.90 21.93
CA SER A 333 0.84 2.30 22.28
C SER A 333 0.11 2.45 23.62
N PRO A 334 0.42 3.50 24.40
CA PRO A 334 -0.42 3.92 25.51
C PRO A 334 -1.86 4.27 25.10
N PRO A 335 -2.87 4.02 25.95
CA PRO A 335 -4.28 4.22 25.62
C PRO A 335 -4.67 5.69 25.40
N GLU A 336 -3.88 6.64 25.90
CA GLU A 336 -4.11 8.08 25.76
C GLU A 336 -3.65 8.66 24.42
N TRP A 337 -2.91 7.89 23.61
CA TRP A 337 -2.44 8.37 22.31
C TRP A 337 -3.57 8.39 21.27
N GLU A 338 -3.53 9.40 20.39
CA GLU A 338 -4.39 9.45 19.21
C GLU A 338 -3.91 8.45 18.16
N THR A 339 -2.59 8.27 18.01
CA THR A 339 -2.04 7.24 17.13
C THR A 339 -1.93 5.91 17.86
N ARG A 340 -2.64 4.90 17.36
CA ARG A 340 -2.60 3.53 17.93
C ARG A 340 -1.57 2.68 17.21
N ILE A 341 -0.66 2.07 17.97
CA ILE A 341 0.47 1.33 17.43
C ILE A 341 0.34 -0.15 17.77
N PHE A 342 0.45 -0.99 16.75
CA PHE A 342 0.30 -2.44 16.86
C PHE A 342 1.57 -3.16 16.43
N LEU A 343 1.95 -4.16 17.21
CA LEU A 343 3.01 -5.12 16.92
C LEU A 343 2.41 -6.37 16.27
N PHE A 344 2.96 -6.81 15.15
CA PHE A 344 2.53 -8.02 14.48
C PHE A 344 3.69 -8.83 13.90
N GLY A 345 3.42 -10.11 13.63
CA GLY A 345 4.40 -11.10 13.20
C GLY A 345 4.14 -11.65 11.81
N PRO A 346 4.93 -12.63 11.35
CA PRO A 346 4.93 -13.12 9.97
C PRO A 346 3.77 -14.08 9.66
N GLY A 347 2.74 -14.17 10.52
CA GLY A 347 1.69 -15.21 10.51
C GLY A 347 0.88 -15.37 9.21
N LEU A 348 0.97 -14.42 8.28
CA LEU A 348 0.33 -14.50 6.96
C LEU A 348 1.19 -15.11 5.86
N LEU A 349 2.50 -15.29 6.08
CA LEU A 349 3.35 -15.91 5.07
C LEU A 349 2.88 -17.34 4.79
N PRO A 350 2.60 -17.71 3.53
CA PRO A 350 2.03 -19.01 3.19
C PRO A 350 2.82 -20.22 3.69
N ASN A 351 4.15 -20.10 3.79
CA ASN A 351 5.03 -21.15 4.28
C ASN A 351 5.73 -20.70 5.57
N LEU A 352 5.04 -20.82 6.70
CA LEU A 352 5.62 -20.68 8.05
C LEU A 352 6.17 -22.01 8.59
N GLU A 353 5.77 -23.14 7.99
CA GLU A 353 6.18 -24.47 8.42
C GLU A 353 7.46 -24.90 7.70
N SER A 354 8.64 -24.64 8.29
CA SER A 354 9.90 -25.40 8.05
C SER A 354 11.08 -24.98 8.96
N ILE A 355 10.84 -24.42 10.17
CA ILE A 355 11.94 -24.15 11.14
C ILE A 355 11.61 -24.73 12.53
N ARG A 356 10.70 -25.70 12.64
CA ARG A 356 10.38 -26.36 13.92
C ARG A 356 10.60 -27.86 13.96
N GLU A 357 11.05 -28.47 12.87
CA GLU A 357 11.49 -29.86 12.85
C GLU A 357 12.83 -29.92 12.11
N ILE A 358 13.74 -30.80 12.55
CA ILE A 358 15.21 -30.86 12.31
C ILE A 358 15.97 -30.00 13.36
N ASP A 359 16.59 -30.48 14.43
CA ASP A 359 17.16 -31.79 14.76
C ASP A 359 16.83 -32.20 16.21
N LEU A 360 16.06 -33.27 16.37
CA LEU A 360 16.21 -34.19 17.51
C LEU A 360 16.45 -35.57 16.90
N PRO A 361 17.59 -36.23 17.15
CA PRO A 361 17.83 -37.55 16.61
C PRO A 361 16.77 -38.52 17.15
N PRO A 362 16.35 -39.52 16.36
CA PRO A 362 15.36 -40.49 16.80
C PRO A 362 15.89 -41.23 18.05
N VAL A 363 15.12 -41.17 19.13
CA VAL A 363 15.36 -41.95 20.34
C VAL A 363 15.22 -43.42 19.96
N VAL A 364 16.35 -44.09 19.74
CA VAL A 364 16.41 -45.55 19.60
C VAL A 364 16.10 -46.14 20.96
N ASN A 365 14.86 -46.57 21.15
CA ASN A 365 14.46 -47.43 22.26
C ASN A 365 15.21 -48.76 22.15
N ARG A 366 16.34 -48.90 22.86
CA ARG A 366 16.97 -50.20 23.12
C ARG A 366 16.13 -50.94 24.17
N THR A 367 15.20 -51.76 23.71
CA THR A 367 14.57 -52.80 24.52
C THR A 367 15.65 -53.80 24.95
N ARG A 368 16.02 -53.81 26.23
CA ARG A 368 16.85 -54.86 26.84
C ARG A 368 16.05 -56.17 26.83
N ALA A 369 16.43 -57.09 25.95
CA ALA A 369 16.10 -58.50 26.12
C ALA A 369 17.06 -59.07 27.19
N THR A 370 16.50 -59.47 28.33
CA THR A 370 17.18 -60.26 29.34
C THR A 370 17.16 -61.73 28.91
N GLU A 371 18.26 -62.20 28.33
CA GLU A 371 18.54 -63.64 28.24
C GLU A 371 19.12 -64.12 29.57
N LYS A 372 18.47 -65.12 30.18
CA LYS A 372 19.00 -65.90 31.30
C LYS A 372 20.04 -66.90 30.76
N PRO A 373 21.13 -67.17 31.51
CA PRO A 373 22.10 -68.17 31.11
C PRO A 373 21.59 -69.59 31.38
N ARG A 374 21.97 -70.53 30.51
CA ARG A 374 22.02 -71.96 30.79
C ARG A 374 23.29 -72.24 31.60
N GLU A 375 23.11 -72.65 32.85
CA GLU A 375 23.62 -73.88 33.49
C GLU A 375 23.26 -73.87 34.98
#